data_AF-A0A1I0A494-F1
#
_entry.id   AF-A0A1I0A494-F1
#
_cell.length_a   1.000
_cell.length_b   1.000
_cell.length_c   1.000
_cell.angle_alpha   90.00
_cell.angle_beta   90.00
_cell.angle_gamma   90.00
#
_symmetry.space_group_name_H-M   'P 1'
#
loop_
_entity.id
_entity.type
_entity.pdbx_description
1 polymer ?
#
loop_
_entity_poly.entity_id
_entity_poly.type
_entity_poly.pdbx_seq_one_letter_code
_entity_poly.pdbx_strand_id
1 'polypeptide(L)'
;MPKEYQINGVTYYFSKDKFQEIVKKLIKDKRSAGVKYNSSDCYGDLADALNSSEETIRKWYSKGGPSPVDIALVEAISEYAGLTSVTELLEKKESHTMNVENTNNTDRELVKTIYNQMLCFAEKLAYGYFNKTVQLGDGTSHVCWDRDTIFNALIQLHMQIDRASMDIKSQTANKLHDIILTYTENVMCHDVSAKWDALCNCDYLMARRVLVDTYNYGTSDEDDEEYGLKEYIKRIYPSIYDDEEDYLEIPFTYQFIYMREFAIALNNVFRNDFPEYFLFE
;
A
#
# COMPACT_ATOMS: atom_id res chain seq x y z
N MET A 1 -19.06 -2.96 -22.17
CA MET A 1 -20.15 -2.80 -21.19
C MET A 1 -20.49 -4.18 -20.63
N PRO A 2 -20.71 -4.33 -19.31
CA PRO A 2 -21.04 -5.61 -18.69
C PRO A 2 -22.40 -6.11 -19.19
N LYS A 3 -22.54 -7.43 -19.35
CA LYS A 3 -23.78 -8.05 -19.82
C LYS A 3 -24.83 -8.00 -18.71
N GLU A 4 -26.04 -7.56 -19.07
CA GLU A 4 -27.18 -7.46 -18.16
C GLU A 4 -28.09 -8.68 -18.29
N TYR A 5 -28.54 -9.19 -17.15
CA TYR A 5 -29.50 -10.29 -17.04
C TYR A 5 -30.72 -9.80 -16.27
N GLN A 6 -31.92 -10.22 -16.67
CA GLN A 6 -33.17 -9.86 -16.00
C GLN A 6 -33.74 -11.09 -15.30
N ILE A 7 -33.92 -11.00 -13.99
CA ILE A 7 -34.53 -12.06 -13.18
C ILE A 7 -35.62 -11.41 -12.33
N ASN A 8 -36.87 -11.84 -12.50
CA ASN A 8 -38.03 -11.34 -11.74
C ASN A 8 -38.16 -9.80 -11.72
N GLY A 9 -37.87 -9.14 -12.85
CA GLY A 9 -37.95 -7.69 -12.99
C GLY A 9 -36.78 -6.91 -12.36
N VAL A 10 -35.75 -7.61 -11.88
CA VAL A 10 -34.52 -7.02 -11.35
C VAL A 10 -33.38 -7.26 -12.34
N THR A 11 -32.61 -6.21 -12.60
CA THR A 11 -31.44 -6.29 -13.49
C THR A 11 -30.23 -6.75 -12.68
N TYR A 12 -29.42 -7.64 -13.23
CA TYR A 12 -28.22 -8.19 -12.63
C TYR A 12 -27.03 -8.15 -13.61
N TYR A 13 -25.82 -8.22 -13.07
CA TYR A 13 -24.56 -8.42 -13.75
C TYR A 13 -23.91 -9.72 -13.29
N PHE A 14 -23.14 -10.37 -14.16
CA PHE A 14 -22.35 -11.54 -13.79
C PHE A 14 -21.14 -11.10 -12.96
N SER A 15 -21.05 -11.57 -11.71
CA SER A 15 -19.94 -11.24 -10.83
C SER A 15 -18.76 -12.18 -11.05
N LYS A 16 -17.71 -11.64 -11.67
CA LYS A 16 -16.48 -12.39 -11.92
C LYS A 16 -15.77 -12.76 -10.62
N ASP A 17 -15.83 -11.90 -9.61
CA ASP A 17 -15.19 -12.16 -8.32
C ASP A 17 -15.90 -13.33 -7.60
N LYS A 18 -17.25 -13.34 -7.56
CA LYS A 18 -18.01 -14.49 -7.02
C LYS A 18 -17.73 -15.78 -7.80
N PHE A 19 -17.64 -15.70 -9.13
CA PHE A 19 -17.28 -16.86 -9.95
C PHE A 19 -15.86 -17.38 -9.63
N GLN A 20 -14.88 -16.50 -9.42
CA GLN A 20 -13.53 -16.89 -9.03
C GLN A 20 -13.50 -17.60 -7.67
N GLU A 21 -14.29 -17.14 -6.70
CA GLU A 21 -14.40 -17.78 -5.38
C GLU A 21 -15.02 -19.17 -5.49
N ILE A 22 -16.05 -19.33 -6.31
CA ILE A 22 -16.69 -20.63 -6.57
C ILE A 22 -15.69 -21.59 -7.22
N VAL A 23 -14.94 -21.15 -8.22
CA VAL A 23 -13.88 -21.98 -8.85
C VAL A 23 -12.82 -22.40 -7.83
N LYS A 24 -12.36 -21.48 -6.96
CA LYS A 24 -11.41 -21.81 -5.88
C LYS A 24 -11.98 -22.85 -4.91
N LYS A 25 -13.26 -22.73 -4.56
CA LYS A 25 -13.97 -23.69 -3.70
C LYS A 25 -14.05 -25.07 -4.36
N LEU A 26 -14.49 -25.16 -5.62
CA LEU A 26 -14.56 -26.41 -6.37
C LEU A 26 -13.20 -27.13 -6.43
N ILE A 27 -12.13 -26.37 -6.70
CA ILE A 27 -10.76 -26.92 -6.71
C ILE A 27 -10.37 -27.45 -5.33
N LYS A 28 -10.66 -26.69 -4.26
CA LYS A 28 -10.36 -27.09 -2.88
C LYS A 28 -11.12 -28.34 -2.47
N ASP A 29 -12.40 -28.46 -2.84
CA ASP A 29 -13.25 -29.59 -2.49
C ASP A 29 -12.76 -30.87 -3.20
N LYS A 30 -12.38 -30.78 -4.48
CA LYS A 30 -11.76 -31.90 -5.23
C LYS A 30 -10.39 -32.31 -4.68
N ARG A 31 -9.56 -31.35 -4.28
CA ARG A 31 -8.25 -31.63 -3.64
C ARG A 31 -8.42 -32.29 -2.28
N SER A 32 -9.43 -31.90 -1.52
CA SER A 32 -9.74 -32.48 -0.21
C SER A 32 -10.20 -33.94 -0.32
N ALA A 33 -10.69 -34.36 -1.49
CA ALA A 33 -10.97 -35.75 -1.83
C ALA A 33 -9.72 -36.55 -2.27
N GLY A 34 -8.52 -35.97 -2.19
CA GLY A 34 -7.24 -36.64 -2.51
C GLY A 34 -6.87 -36.65 -4.00
N VAL A 35 -7.60 -35.93 -4.84
CA VAL A 35 -7.34 -35.86 -6.29
C VAL A 35 -6.44 -34.65 -6.60
N LYS A 36 -5.39 -34.86 -7.40
CA LYS A 36 -4.62 -33.74 -7.97
C LYS A 36 -5.52 -32.99 -8.96
N TYR A 37 -5.90 -31.77 -8.60
CA TYR A 37 -6.86 -30.98 -9.36
C TYR A 37 -6.43 -29.50 -9.39
N ASN A 38 -6.34 -28.91 -10.57
CA ASN A 38 -5.86 -27.56 -10.81
C ASN A 38 -6.93 -26.69 -11.50
N SER A 39 -6.62 -25.42 -11.76
CA SER A 39 -7.56 -24.51 -12.40
C SER A 39 -7.89 -24.89 -13.84
N SER A 40 -6.94 -25.42 -14.60
CA SER A 40 -7.17 -25.94 -15.95
C SER A 40 -8.14 -27.12 -15.92
N ASP A 41 -7.96 -28.05 -14.97
CA ASP A 41 -8.88 -29.19 -14.79
C ASP A 41 -10.30 -28.71 -14.48
N CYS A 42 -10.43 -27.70 -13.61
CA CYS A 42 -11.73 -27.08 -13.31
C CYS A 42 -12.36 -26.38 -14.50
N TYR A 43 -11.56 -25.69 -15.34
CA TYR A 43 -12.07 -25.07 -16.56
C TYR A 43 -12.50 -26.11 -17.58
N GLY A 44 -11.79 -27.24 -17.68
CA GLY A 44 -12.16 -28.39 -18.52
C GLY A 44 -13.48 -29.01 -18.07
N ASP A 45 -13.62 -29.33 -16.79
CA ASP A 45 -14.86 -29.94 -16.28
C ASP A 45 -16.08 -29.00 -16.43
N LEU A 46 -15.90 -27.69 -16.20
CA LEU A 46 -16.93 -26.69 -16.47
C LEU A 46 -17.25 -26.61 -17.97
N ALA A 47 -16.23 -26.58 -18.83
CA ALA A 47 -16.40 -26.54 -20.28
C ALA A 47 -17.23 -27.73 -20.79
N ASP A 48 -16.93 -28.93 -20.29
CA ASP A 48 -17.66 -30.16 -20.62
C ASP A 48 -19.11 -30.10 -20.12
N ALA A 49 -19.33 -29.66 -18.87
CA ALA A 49 -20.67 -29.55 -18.29
C ALA A 49 -21.55 -28.50 -19.00
N LEU A 50 -20.94 -27.41 -19.47
CA LEU A 50 -21.62 -26.27 -20.10
C LEU A 50 -21.65 -26.35 -21.63
N ASN A 51 -21.15 -27.45 -22.22
CA ASN A 51 -20.93 -27.61 -23.66
C ASN A 51 -20.27 -26.37 -24.30
N SER A 52 -19.23 -25.87 -23.64
CA SER A 52 -18.49 -24.65 -23.97
C SER A 52 -17.00 -24.97 -24.12
N SER A 53 -16.20 -24.04 -24.64
CA SER A 53 -14.73 -24.24 -24.70
C SER A 53 -14.06 -23.86 -23.39
N GLU A 54 -12.97 -24.53 -23.01
CA GLU A 54 -12.16 -24.17 -21.83
C GLU A 54 -11.73 -22.69 -21.86
N GLU A 55 -11.38 -22.19 -23.05
CA GLU A 55 -11.01 -20.80 -23.28
C GLU A 55 -12.17 -19.83 -23.00
N THR A 56 -13.41 -20.24 -23.29
CA THR A 56 -14.61 -19.48 -22.94
C THR A 56 -14.75 -19.36 -21.42
N ILE A 57 -14.59 -20.47 -20.69
CA ILE A 57 -14.66 -20.47 -19.22
C ILE A 57 -13.54 -19.62 -18.61
N ARG A 58 -12.33 -19.73 -19.14
CA ARG A 58 -11.17 -18.93 -18.72
C ARG A 58 -11.40 -17.43 -18.92
N LYS A 59 -12.07 -17.05 -20.01
CA LYS A 59 -12.50 -15.66 -20.27
C LYS A 59 -13.56 -15.18 -19.29
N TRP A 60 -14.47 -16.05 -18.86
CA TRP A 60 -15.43 -15.70 -17.81
C TRP A 60 -14.74 -15.49 -16.46
N TYR A 61 -13.72 -16.31 -16.17
CA TYR A 61 -12.90 -16.20 -14.97
C TYR A 61 -12.03 -14.92 -14.94
N SER A 62 -11.52 -14.46 -16.08
CA SER A 62 -10.61 -13.29 -16.13
C SER A 62 -11.34 -11.96 -15.94
N LYS A 63 -10.77 -11.04 -15.14
CA LYS A 63 -11.38 -9.74 -14.81
C LYS A 63 -11.67 -8.84 -16.04
N GLY A 64 -10.91 -9.00 -17.13
CA GLY A 64 -11.10 -8.26 -18.38
C GLY A 64 -11.82 -9.01 -19.50
N GLY A 65 -12.18 -10.29 -19.30
CA GLY A 65 -12.84 -11.10 -20.33
C GLY A 65 -14.35 -10.86 -20.42
N PRO A 66 -15.02 -11.34 -21.49
CA PRO A 66 -16.48 -11.27 -21.60
C PRO A 66 -17.19 -12.01 -20.44
N SER A 67 -18.45 -11.66 -20.19
CA SER A 67 -19.36 -12.42 -19.32
C SER A 67 -20.12 -13.49 -20.13
N PRO A 68 -20.77 -14.47 -19.48
CA PRO A 68 -21.65 -15.43 -20.16
C PRO A 68 -22.70 -14.74 -21.04
N VAL A 69 -22.98 -15.31 -22.21
CA VAL A 69 -23.77 -14.62 -23.24
C VAL A 69 -25.24 -14.47 -22.84
N ASP A 70 -25.76 -15.41 -22.07
CA ASP A 70 -27.14 -15.46 -21.58
C ASP A 70 -27.20 -15.96 -20.14
N ILE A 71 -28.40 -15.87 -19.54
CA ILE A 71 -28.63 -16.29 -18.16
C ILE A 71 -28.61 -17.82 -18.01
N ALA A 72 -28.96 -18.57 -19.06
CA ALA A 72 -29.00 -20.04 -19.02
C ALA A 72 -27.59 -20.62 -18.76
N LEU A 73 -26.55 -19.99 -19.30
CA LEU A 73 -25.16 -20.35 -19.00
C LEU A 73 -24.79 -20.06 -17.54
N VAL A 74 -25.32 -18.98 -16.95
CA VAL A 74 -25.09 -18.67 -15.52
C VAL A 74 -25.83 -19.67 -14.63
N GLU A 75 -27.05 -20.05 -14.99
CA GLU A 75 -27.84 -21.08 -14.30
C GLU A 75 -27.12 -22.44 -14.35
N ALA A 76 -26.57 -22.81 -15.50
CA ALA A 76 -25.81 -24.05 -15.64
C ALA A 76 -24.50 -24.04 -14.82
N ILE A 77 -23.81 -22.89 -14.70
CA ILE A 77 -22.67 -22.76 -13.77
C ILE A 77 -23.15 -22.93 -12.32
N SER A 78 -24.27 -22.31 -11.96
CA SER A 78 -24.86 -22.39 -10.62
C SER A 78 -25.22 -23.83 -10.26
N GLU A 79 -25.84 -24.57 -11.18
CA GLU A 79 -26.22 -25.96 -11.02
C GLU A 79 -25.00 -26.86 -10.87
N TYR A 80 -24.00 -26.72 -11.77
CA TYR A 80 -22.76 -27.47 -11.69
C TYR A 80 -22.03 -27.25 -10.36
N ALA A 81 -21.98 -26.00 -9.89
CA ALA A 81 -21.34 -25.65 -8.63
C ALA A 81 -22.16 -26.01 -7.38
N GLY A 82 -23.38 -26.52 -7.55
CA GLY A 82 -24.28 -26.88 -6.45
C GLY A 82 -24.72 -25.68 -5.61
N LEU A 83 -24.86 -24.51 -6.22
CA LEU A 83 -25.34 -23.31 -5.54
C LEU A 83 -26.86 -23.37 -5.35
N THR A 84 -27.35 -22.71 -4.31
CA THR A 84 -28.79 -22.69 -3.99
C THR A 84 -29.58 -21.72 -4.87
N SER A 85 -28.91 -20.72 -5.45
CA SER A 85 -29.51 -19.76 -6.35
C SER A 85 -28.52 -19.23 -7.38
N VAL A 86 -28.98 -19.02 -8.62
CA VAL A 86 -28.21 -18.34 -9.68
C VAL A 86 -27.76 -16.94 -9.27
N THR A 87 -28.48 -16.29 -8.35
CA THR A 87 -28.12 -14.97 -7.82
C THR A 87 -26.80 -14.97 -7.05
N GLU A 88 -26.30 -16.13 -6.61
CA GLU A 88 -24.99 -16.26 -5.97
C GLU A 88 -23.83 -16.00 -6.96
N LEU A 89 -24.07 -16.10 -8.27
CA LEU A 89 -23.13 -15.72 -9.32
C LEU A 89 -23.33 -14.29 -9.85
N LEU A 90 -24.34 -13.59 -9.33
CA LEU A 90 -24.80 -12.32 -9.87
C LEU A 90 -24.67 -11.19 -8.85
N GLU A 91 -24.55 -9.97 -9.36
CA GLU A 91 -24.66 -8.73 -8.63
C GLU A 91 -25.87 -7.97 -9.13
N LYS A 92 -26.73 -7.53 -8.22
CA LYS A 92 -27.90 -6.73 -8.57
C LYS A 92 -27.42 -5.39 -9.10
N LYS A 93 -27.93 -4.98 -10.27
CA LYS A 93 -27.84 -3.59 -10.75
C LYS A 93 -28.76 -2.77 -9.85
N GLU A 94 -28.26 -2.35 -8.71
CA GLU A 94 -28.99 -1.50 -7.80
C GLU A 94 -29.13 -0.11 -8.42
N SER A 95 -30.36 0.40 -8.46
CA SER A 95 -30.61 1.83 -8.52
C SER A 95 -30.01 2.44 -7.27
N HIS A 96 -28.76 2.90 -7.38
CA HIS A 96 -28.01 3.66 -6.39
C HIS A 96 -28.43 3.38 -4.94
N THR A 97 -27.85 2.35 -4.34
CA THR A 97 -27.68 2.32 -2.90
C THR A 97 -26.25 1.89 -2.64
N MET A 98 -25.35 2.87 -2.58
CA MET A 98 -24.05 2.70 -1.97
C MET A 98 -24.25 2.06 -0.59
N ASN A 99 -23.51 0.99 -0.28
CA ASN A 99 -22.86 0.79 1.02
C ASN A 99 -22.19 -0.60 1.09
N VAL A 100 -20.94 -0.60 1.59
CA VAL A 100 -20.15 -1.73 2.14
C VAL A 100 -19.06 -2.34 1.25
N GLU A 101 -19.27 -2.75 -0.01
CA GLU A 101 -18.17 -3.33 -0.81
C GLU A 101 -17.28 -2.29 -1.50
N ASN A 102 -17.87 -1.18 -1.99
CA ASN A 102 -17.11 -0.12 -2.64
C ASN A 102 -16.24 0.67 -1.65
N THR A 103 -16.70 0.86 -0.41
CA THR A 103 -15.94 1.56 0.64
C THR A 103 -14.68 0.78 1.04
N ASN A 104 -14.69 -0.55 1.11
CA ASN A 104 -13.46 -1.29 1.43
C ASN A 104 -12.37 -1.15 0.36
N ASN A 105 -12.76 -1.06 -0.92
CA ASN A 105 -11.81 -0.84 -2.01
C ASN A 105 -11.33 0.63 -2.02
N THR A 106 -12.23 1.59 -1.80
CA THR A 106 -11.88 3.02 -1.68
C THR A 106 -11.00 3.31 -0.46
N ASP A 107 -11.30 2.72 0.70
CA ASP A 107 -10.49 2.78 1.91
C ASP A 107 -9.09 2.24 1.65
N ARG A 108 -8.98 1.04 1.04
CA ARG A 108 -7.70 0.40 0.74
C ARG A 108 -6.87 1.24 -0.22
N GLU A 109 -7.47 1.77 -1.29
CA GLU A 109 -6.79 2.62 -2.27
C GLU A 109 -6.35 3.95 -1.66
N LEU A 110 -7.16 4.56 -0.79
CA LEU A 110 -6.75 5.76 -0.06
C LEU A 110 -5.58 5.47 0.88
N VAL A 111 -5.65 4.39 1.67
CA VAL A 111 -4.58 4.00 2.59
C VAL A 111 -3.27 3.75 1.82
N LYS A 112 -3.32 3.03 0.69
CA LYS A 112 -2.16 2.83 -0.20
C LYS A 112 -1.65 4.16 -0.78
N THR A 113 -2.54 5.06 -1.17
CA THR A 113 -2.18 6.38 -1.69
C THR A 113 -1.45 7.22 -0.64
N ILE A 114 -1.99 7.32 0.58
CA ILE A 114 -1.37 8.07 1.67
C ILE A 114 -0.03 7.44 2.07
N TYR A 115 0.06 6.12 2.16
CA TYR A 115 1.32 5.41 2.41
C TYR A 115 2.41 5.81 1.38
N ASN A 116 2.10 5.74 0.09
CA ASN A 116 3.03 6.11 -0.98
C ASN A 116 3.38 7.61 -0.97
N GLN A 117 2.42 8.47 -0.62
CA GLN A 117 2.67 9.90 -0.51
C GLN A 117 3.55 10.24 0.69
N MET A 118 3.44 9.52 1.81
CA MET A 118 4.36 9.65 2.94
C MET A 118 5.78 9.21 2.57
N LEU A 119 5.93 8.11 1.80
CA LEU A 119 7.24 7.73 1.23
C LEU A 119 7.81 8.80 0.31
N CYS A 120 7.00 9.32 -0.63
CA CYS A 120 7.43 10.39 -1.54
C CYS A 120 7.77 11.69 -0.79
N PHE A 121 7.04 12.00 0.28
CA PHE A 121 7.36 13.13 1.15
C PHE A 121 8.71 12.93 1.84
N ALA A 122 8.96 11.74 2.41
CA ALA A 122 10.23 11.43 3.05
C ALA A 122 11.40 11.49 2.06
N GLU A 123 11.20 11.03 0.83
CA GLU A 123 12.20 11.15 -0.24
C GLU A 123 12.51 12.62 -0.55
N LYS A 124 11.48 13.44 -0.75
CA LYS A 124 11.65 14.88 -0.99
C LYS A 124 12.37 15.58 0.17
N LEU A 125 12.06 15.19 1.41
CA LEU A 125 12.73 15.69 2.60
C LEU A 125 14.20 15.27 2.60
N ALA A 126 14.49 13.99 2.37
CA ALA A 126 15.83 13.43 2.36
C ALA A 126 16.71 14.04 1.29
N TYR A 127 16.18 14.34 0.10
CA TYR A 127 16.93 14.94 -1.00
C TYR A 127 16.90 16.48 -1.01
N GLY A 128 16.37 17.11 0.04
CA GLY A 128 16.46 18.57 0.23
C GLY A 128 15.52 19.40 -0.65
N TYR A 129 14.45 18.82 -1.19
CA TYR A 129 13.45 19.56 -1.99
C TYR A 129 12.71 20.63 -1.19
N PHE A 130 12.71 20.49 0.14
CA PHE A 130 12.10 21.45 1.06
C PHE A 130 13.14 22.36 1.73
N ASN A 131 14.37 22.41 1.21
CA ASN A 131 15.38 23.28 1.79
C ASN A 131 15.25 24.70 1.27
N LYS A 132 15.68 25.65 2.09
CA LYS A 132 15.92 27.03 1.71
C LYS A 132 17.34 27.44 2.02
N THR A 133 17.84 28.41 1.26
CA THR A 133 19.11 29.07 1.54
C THR A 133 18.84 30.36 2.31
N VAL A 134 19.42 30.48 3.49
CA VAL A 134 19.35 31.67 4.35
C VAL A 134 20.70 32.38 4.29
N GLN A 135 20.71 33.66 3.92
CA GLN A 135 21.91 34.48 4.04
C GLN A 135 22.06 35.03 5.45
N LEU A 136 23.26 34.86 6.01
CA LEU A 136 23.64 35.43 7.29
C LEU A 136 24.24 36.82 7.11
N GLY A 137 24.20 37.62 8.17
CA GLY A 137 24.67 39.01 8.16
C GLY A 137 26.18 39.18 7.95
N ASP A 138 26.95 38.09 7.97
CA ASP A 138 28.39 38.04 7.70
C ASP A 138 28.72 37.72 6.23
N GLY A 139 27.70 37.56 5.37
CA GLY A 139 27.87 37.23 3.96
C GLY A 139 27.95 35.73 3.66
N THR A 140 27.83 34.86 4.68
CA THR A 140 27.73 33.41 4.50
C THR A 140 26.29 32.98 4.21
N SER A 141 26.12 31.78 3.64
CA SER A 141 24.80 31.22 3.37
C SER A 141 24.68 29.83 3.98
N HIS A 142 23.59 29.59 4.70
CA HIS A 142 23.25 28.27 5.25
C HIS A 142 22.06 27.68 4.51
N VAL A 143 22.15 26.39 4.17
CA VAL A 143 21.01 25.62 3.70
C VAL A 143 20.34 25.04 4.94
N CYS A 144 19.02 25.15 5.03
CA CYS A 144 18.27 24.52 6.13
C CYS A 144 16.88 24.13 5.66
N TRP A 145 16.19 23.32 6.45
CA TRP A 145 14.81 22.93 6.19
C TRP A 145 13.87 24.14 6.21
N ASP A 146 13.11 24.32 5.14
CA ASP A 146 12.02 25.27 5.10
C ASP A 146 10.76 24.69 5.76
N ARG A 147 10.66 24.92 7.06
CA ARG A 147 9.56 24.42 7.91
C ARG A 147 8.17 24.76 7.38
N ASP A 148 7.99 25.93 6.78
CA ASP A 148 6.68 26.32 6.23
C ASP A 148 6.31 25.46 5.01
N THR A 149 7.27 25.22 4.11
CA THR A 149 7.05 24.35 2.95
C THR A 149 6.78 22.91 3.38
N ILE A 150 7.54 22.40 4.35
CA ILE A 150 7.34 21.07 4.95
C ILE A 150 5.94 20.95 5.54
N PHE A 151 5.54 21.90 6.38
CA PHE A 151 4.24 21.91 7.04
C PHE A 151 3.09 21.98 6.03
N ASN A 152 3.20 22.85 5.01
CA ASN A 152 2.20 22.95 3.95
C ASN A 152 2.06 21.66 3.16
N ALA A 153 3.16 20.95 2.87
CA ALA A 153 3.12 19.66 2.19
C ALA A 153 2.42 18.58 3.04
N LEU A 154 2.61 18.57 4.36
CA LEU A 154 1.90 17.68 5.29
C LEU A 154 0.41 18.03 5.40
N ILE A 155 0.07 19.33 5.42
CA ILE A 155 -1.33 19.78 5.36
C ILE A 155 -2.03 19.28 4.10
N GLN A 156 -1.35 19.25 2.94
CA GLN A 156 -1.97 18.73 1.72
C GLN A 156 -2.36 17.25 1.85
N LEU A 157 -1.63 16.44 2.63
CA LEU A 157 -2.01 15.05 2.90
C LEU A 157 -3.28 15.00 3.74
N HIS A 158 -3.38 15.82 4.78
CA HIS A 158 -4.61 15.94 5.58
C HIS A 158 -5.81 16.37 4.72
N MET A 159 -5.65 17.39 3.87
CA MET A 159 -6.72 17.86 2.99
C MET A 159 -7.19 16.77 2.01
N GLN A 160 -6.31 15.87 1.59
CA GLN A 160 -6.71 14.74 0.73
C GLN A 160 -7.56 13.72 1.48
N ILE A 161 -7.22 13.44 2.74
CA ILE A 161 -8.03 12.58 3.60
C ILE A 161 -9.38 13.24 3.87
N ASP A 162 -9.42 14.53 4.19
CA ASP A 162 -10.65 15.28 4.42
C ASP A 162 -11.58 15.23 3.21
N ARG A 163 -11.03 15.39 2.00
CA ARG A 163 -11.81 15.28 0.75
C ARG A 163 -12.35 13.88 0.54
N ALA A 164 -11.59 12.85 0.89
CA ALA A 164 -12.01 11.46 0.77
C ALA A 164 -12.90 11.00 1.94
N SER A 165 -12.98 11.76 3.04
CA SER A 165 -13.64 11.37 4.29
C SER A 165 -15.14 11.08 4.15
N MET A 166 -15.78 11.62 3.10
CA MET A 166 -17.17 11.32 2.75
C MET A 166 -17.35 9.94 2.11
N ASP A 167 -16.30 9.40 1.48
CA ASP A 167 -16.32 8.17 0.69
C ASP A 167 -15.62 7.00 1.40
N ILE A 168 -15.03 7.24 2.57
CA ILE A 168 -14.31 6.23 3.36
C ILE A 168 -14.85 6.10 4.78
N LYS A 169 -14.47 5.04 5.49
CA LYS A 169 -14.85 4.89 6.91
C LYS A 169 -14.21 6.00 7.74
N SER A 170 -14.99 6.60 8.65
CA SER A 170 -14.51 7.64 9.55
C SER A 170 -13.34 7.15 10.44
N GLN A 171 -13.33 5.87 10.82
CA GLN A 171 -12.21 5.29 11.56
C GLN A 171 -10.91 5.24 10.72
N THR A 172 -11.02 4.92 9.43
CA THR A 172 -9.88 4.93 8.49
C THR A 172 -9.34 6.34 8.35
N ALA A 173 -10.22 7.34 8.16
CA ALA A 173 -9.84 8.75 8.07
C ALA A 173 -9.09 9.19 9.33
N ASN A 174 -9.67 8.95 10.51
CA ASN A 174 -9.08 9.35 11.79
C ASN A 174 -7.69 8.74 12.00
N LYS A 175 -7.53 7.43 11.75
CA LYS A 175 -6.22 6.77 11.84
C LYS A 175 -5.19 7.39 10.90
N LEU A 176 -5.56 7.67 9.65
CA LEU A 176 -4.65 8.32 8.70
C LEU A 176 -4.26 9.73 9.15
N HIS A 177 -5.20 10.51 9.70
CA HIS A 177 -4.88 11.81 10.30
C HIS A 177 -3.94 11.66 11.49
N ASP A 178 -4.19 10.71 12.39
CA ASP A 178 -3.35 10.50 13.58
C ASP A 178 -1.91 10.13 13.21
N ILE A 179 -1.73 9.28 12.19
CA ILE A 179 -0.41 8.93 11.65
C ILE A 179 0.32 10.16 11.13
N ILE A 180 -0.34 10.96 10.26
CA ILE A 180 0.29 12.15 9.67
C ILE A 180 0.56 13.21 10.75
N LEU A 181 -0.32 13.40 11.73
CA LEU A 181 -0.11 14.32 12.85
C LEU A 181 1.11 13.89 13.67
N THR A 182 1.21 12.60 13.98
CA THR A 182 2.33 12.05 14.74
C THR A 182 3.66 12.25 14.00
N TYR A 183 3.68 12.02 12.68
CA TYR A 183 4.85 12.29 11.86
C TYR A 183 5.13 13.80 11.70
N THR A 184 4.08 14.63 11.62
CA THR A 184 4.21 16.09 11.57
C THR A 184 4.90 16.61 12.84
N GLU A 185 4.46 16.15 14.02
CA GLU A 185 5.14 16.46 15.28
C GLU A 185 6.60 16.00 15.24
N ASN A 186 6.88 14.80 14.71
CA ASN A 186 8.25 14.29 14.59
C ASN A 186 9.13 15.20 13.74
N VAL A 187 8.69 15.61 12.55
CA VAL A 187 9.50 16.41 11.62
C VAL A 187 9.61 17.88 12.07
N MET A 188 8.56 18.44 12.64
CA MET A 188 8.49 19.87 12.98
C MET A 188 9.11 20.21 14.34
N CYS A 189 9.19 19.26 15.26
CA CYS A 189 9.80 19.49 16.57
C CYS A 189 11.31 19.19 16.55
N HIS A 190 12.09 20.09 17.15
CA HIS A 190 13.53 19.90 17.37
C HIS A 190 13.80 18.77 18.37
N ASP A 191 12.92 18.65 19.37
CA ASP A 191 12.86 17.50 20.26
C ASP A 191 11.92 16.45 19.69
N VAL A 192 12.39 15.21 19.72
CA VAL A 192 11.69 14.01 19.31
C VAL A 192 10.24 14.00 19.82
N SER A 193 9.26 13.88 18.93
CA SER A 193 7.94 13.42 19.35
C SER A 193 8.06 11.97 19.80
N ALA A 194 7.97 11.74 21.11
CA ALA A 194 7.96 10.40 21.70
C ALA A 194 6.88 9.49 21.07
N LYS A 195 5.87 10.09 20.43
CA LYS A 195 4.78 9.37 19.77
C LYS A 195 5.23 8.66 18.49
N TRP A 196 6.06 9.27 17.64
CA TRP A 196 6.52 8.60 16.40
C TRP A 196 7.62 7.60 16.70
N ASP A 197 8.57 7.96 17.57
CA ASP A 197 9.72 7.12 17.89
C ASP A 197 9.31 5.79 18.56
N ALA A 198 8.25 5.80 19.39
CA ALA A 198 7.70 4.57 19.95
C ALA A 198 7.11 3.61 18.89
N LEU A 199 6.81 4.10 17.68
CA LEU A 199 6.29 3.32 16.57
C LEU A 199 7.40 2.84 15.62
N CYS A 200 8.62 3.37 15.78
CA CYS A 200 9.74 3.13 14.88
C CYS A 200 10.57 1.91 15.31
N ASN A 201 11.45 1.47 14.40
CA ASN A 201 12.56 0.61 14.80
C ASN A 201 13.58 1.41 15.65
N CYS A 202 14.50 0.69 16.31
CA CYS A 202 15.51 1.31 17.17
C CYS A 202 16.51 2.21 16.44
N ASP A 203 16.56 2.15 15.11
CA ASP A 203 17.57 2.79 14.28
C ASP A 203 17.08 4.10 13.64
N TYR A 204 15.77 4.32 13.56
CA TYR A 204 15.16 5.48 12.91
C TYR A 204 15.62 6.82 13.51
N LEU A 205 15.68 6.92 14.84
CA LEU A 205 16.10 8.15 15.51
C LEU A 205 17.53 8.54 15.12
N MET A 206 18.42 7.56 15.03
CA MET A 206 19.81 7.78 14.62
C MET A 206 19.87 8.23 13.17
N ALA A 207 19.17 7.53 12.27
CA ALA A 207 19.11 7.86 10.84
C ALA A 207 18.57 9.27 10.59
N ARG A 208 17.53 9.68 11.33
CA ARG A 208 16.96 11.03 11.25
C ARG A 208 17.94 12.10 11.71
N ARG A 209 18.63 11.89 12.84
CA ARG A 209 19.63 12.86 13.35
C ARG A 209 20.74 13.06 12.33
N VAL A 210 21.31 11.96 11.84
CA VAL A 210 22.33 11.96 10.79
C VAL A 210 21.88 12.78 9.55
N LEU A 211 20.64 12.58 9.08
CA LEU A 211 20.11 13.36 7.95
C LEU A 211 19.97 14.86 8.28
N VAL A 212 19.39 15.19 9.44
CA VAL A 212 19.12 16.57 9.88
C VAL A 212 20.43 17.34 10.09
N ASP A 213 21.41 16.71 10.73
CA ASP A 213 22.69 17.32 11.05
C ASP A 213 23.50 17.59 9.77
N THR A 214 23.44 16.68 8.80
CA THR A 214 24.04 16.91 7.46
C THR A 214 23.50 18.17 6.79
N TYR A 215 22.18 18.42 6.89
CA TYR A 215 21.57 19.61 6.29
C TYR A 215 21.81 20.89 7.08
N ASN A 216 21.90 20.82 8.41
CA ASN A 216 22.05 22.00 9.26
C ASN A 216 23.50 22.43 9.49
N TYR A 217 24.47 21.52 9.39
CA TYR A 217 25.88 21.77 9.71
C TYR A 217 26.83 21.59 8.52
N GLY A 218 26.29 21.50 7.29
CA GLY A 218 27.07 21.42 6.05
C GLY A 218 27.87 22.68 5.67
N THR A 219 28.47 23.38 6.64
CA THR A 219 29.48 24.43 6.43
C THR A 219 30.87 23.91 6.83
N SER A 220 31.55 23.35 5.82
CA SER A 220 32.94 23.67 5.47
C SER A 220 34.09 23.53 6.47
N ASP A 221 34.05 22.67 7.48
CA ASP A 221 35.27 22.29 8.19
C ASP A 221 35.57 20.80 7.97
N GLU A 222 36.79 20.54 7.47
CA GLU A 222 37.36 19.24 7.10
C GLU A 222 37.53 18.27 8.29
N ASP A 223 36.98 18.60 9.47
CA ASP A 223 37.13 17.86 10.72
C ASP A 223 35.80 17.34 11.32
N ASP A 224 34.66 17.52 10.63
CA ASP A 224 33.40 16.88 11.04
C ASP A 224 33.45 15.39 10.70
N GLU A 225 34.10 14.62 11.57
CA GLU A 225 34.02 13.16 11.64
C GLU A 225 32.56 12.72 11.44
N GLU A 226 32.26 12.19 10.26
CA GLU A 226 31.15 11.30 9.88
C GLU A 226 30.23 10.87 11.06
N TYR A 227 29.46 11.80 11.66
CA TYR A 227 28.99 11.69 13.05
C TYR A 227 28.18 10.41 13.28
N GLY A 228 28.84 9.37 13.78
CA GLY A 228 28.27 8.05 13.99
C GLY A 228 27.73 7.34 12.75
N LEU A 229 27.93 7.85 11.52
CA LEU A 229 27.46 7.20 10.29
C LEU A 229 28.17 5.87 10.10
N LYS A 230 29.50 5.86 10.26
CA LYS A 230 30.33 4.67 10.09
C LYS A 230 30.00 3.60 11.13
N GLU A 231 29.88 3.98 12.40
CA GLU A 231 29.43 3.09 13.48
C GLU A 231 28.02 2.57 13.23
N TYR A 232 27.13 3.43 12.74
CA TYR A 232 25.76 3.07 12.41
C TYR A 232 25.70 2.06 11.25
N ILE A 233 26.42 2.30 10.14
CA ILE A 233 26.48 1.36 9.01
C ILE A 233 27.07 0.02 9.47
N LYS A 234 28.16 0.02 10.24
CA LYS A 234 28.72 -1.21 10.85
C LYS A 234 27.69 -1.98 11.68
N ARG A 235 26.84 -1.26 12.41
CA ARG A 235 25.77 -1.87 13.23
C ARG A 235 24.71 -2.55 12.37
N ILE A 236 24.26 -1.92 11.29
CA ILE A 236 23.16 -2.43 10.46
C ILE A 236 23.62 -3.36 9.32
N TYR A 237 24.90 -3.32 8.96
CA TYR A 237 25.52 -4.18 7.95
C TYR A 237 26.88 -4.75 8.44
N PRO A 238 26.90 -5.56 9.51
CA PRO A 238 28.14 -6.06 10.10
C PRO A 238 28.97 -6.88 9.12
N SER A 239 28.33 -7.71 8.29
CA SER A 239 28.99 -8.57 7.30
C SER A 239 29.64 -7.82 6.13
N ILE A 240 29.32 -6.53 5.93
CA ILE A 240 29.97 -5.68 4.91
C ILE A 240 31.28 -5.10 5.48
N TYR A 241 31.45 -5.10 6.81
CA TYR A 241 32.55 -4.43 7.51
C TYR A 241 33.44 -5.39 8.34
N ASP A 242 33.15 -6.69 8.37
CA ASP A 242 33.92 -7.70 9.12
C ASP A 242 35.11 -8.29 8.35
N ASP A 243 35.16 -8.14 7.01
CA ASP A 243 36.29 -8.63 6.21
C ASP A 243 37.33 -7.52 6.03
N GLU A 244 38.47 -7.65 6.73
CA GLU A 244 39.57 -6.67 6.77
C GLU A 244 40.24 -6.38 5.41
N GLU A 245 39.84 -7.02 4.31
CA GLU A 245 40.55 -6.94 3.01
C GLU A 245 39.72 -6.55 1.78
N ASP A 246 38.38 -6.55 1.82
CA ASP A 246 37.56 -6.17 0.66
C ASP A 246 36.27 -5.45 1.11
N TYR A 247 36.42 -4.18 1.48
CA TYR A 247 35.26 -3.30 1.54
C TYR A 247 34.74 -3.14 0.11
N LEU A 248 33.59 -3.74 -0.19
CA LEU A 248 32.76 -3.17 -1.24
C LEU A 248 32.47 -1.73 -0.80
N GLU A 249 33.15 -0.76 -1.41
CA GLU A 249 32.87 0.67 -1.28
C GLU A 249 31.47 0.93 -1.81
N ILE A 250 30.45 0.52 -1.06
CA ILE A 250 29.07 0.88 -1.31
C ILE A 250 28.93 2.29 -0.77
N PRO A 251 28.70 3.31 -1.63
CA PRO A 251 28.52 4.67 -1.17
C PRO A 251 27.14 4.78 -0.50
N PHE A 252 27.07 4.45 0.79
CA PHE A 252 25.88 4.68 1.59
C PHE A 252 25.71 6.18 1.81
N THR A 253 24.58 6.72 1.34
CA THR A 253 24.24 8.12 1.57
C THR A 253 23.35 8.27 2.80
N TYR A 254 23.42 9.43 3.44
CA TYR A 254 22.51 9.79 4.54
C TYR A 254 21.04 9.67 4.14
N GLN A 255 20.73 9.99 2.88
CA GLN A 255 19.40 9.84 2.29
C GLN A 255 18.97 8.39 2.23
N PHE A 256 19.83 7.49 1.77
CA PHE A 256 19.52 6.06 1.68
C PHE A 256 19.16 5.49 3.06
N ILE A 257 19.95 5.82 4.08
CA ILE A 257 19.76 5.34 5.44
C ILE A 257 18.45 5.85 6.03
N TYR A 258 18.21 7.16 5.93
CA TYR A 258 16.95 7.75 6.38
C TYR A 258 15.75 7.10 5.70
N MET A 259 15.79 6.94 4.38
CA MET A 259 14.70 6.35 3.62
C MET A 259 14.44 4.88 3.99
N ARG A 260 15.49 4.11 4.21
CA ARG A 260 15.38 2.72 4.67
C ARG A 260 14.67 2.64 6.02
N GLU A 261 15.16 3.38 7.02
CA GLU A 261 14.58 3.32 8.37
C GLU A 261 13.16 3.89 8.41
N PHE A 262 12.91 4.99 7.68
CA PHE A 262 11.58 5.56 7.55
C PHE A 262 10.60 4.56 6.93
N ALA A 263 10.99 3.87 5.85
CA ALA A 263 10.14 2.85 5.22
C ALA A 263 9.84 1.68 6.17
N ILE A 264 10.79 1.26 7.00
CA ILE A 264 10.56 0.20 8.01
C ILE A 264 9.56 0.71 9.07
N ALA A 265 9.78 1.90 9.62
CA ALA A 265 8.88 2.50 10.60
C ALA A 265 7.45 2.68 10.04
N LEU A 266 7.33 3.22 8.83
CA LEU A 266 6.05 3.43 8.16
C LEU A 266 5.31 2.11 7.92
N ASN A 267 6.03 1.07 7.47
CA ASN A 267 5.46 -0.27 7.32
C ASN A 267 4.92 -0.82 8.64
N ASN A 268 5.65 -0.64 9.75
CA ASN A 268 5.21 -1.09 11.06
C ASN A 268 3.93 -0.37 11.50
N VAL A 269 3.89 0.96 11.35
CA VAL A 269 2.71 1.78 11.65
C VAL A 269 1.50 1.30 10.84
N PHE A 270 1.64 1.22 9.52
CA PHE A 270 0.51 0.87 8.65
C PHE A 270 0.07 -0.59 8.79
N ARG A 271 0.97 -1.53 9.07
CA ARG A 271 0.60 -2.92 9.36
C ARG A 271 -0.17 -3.06 10.66
N ASN A 272 0.15 -2.24 11.67
CA ASN A 272 -0.53 -2.25 12.96
C ASN A 272 -1.91 -1.59 12.88
N ASP A 273 -2.01 -0.45 12.19
CA ASP A 273 -3.24 0.33 12.11
C ASP A 273 -4.20 -0.17 11.02
N PHE A 274 -3.68 -0.82 9.97
CA PHE A 274 -4.42 -1.32 8.82
C PHE A 274 -4.02 -2.76 8.41
N PRO A 275 -4.05 -3.74 9.34
CA PRO A 275 -3.65 -5.11 9.05
C PRO A 275 -4.43 -5.71 7.88
N GLU A 276 -5.72 -5.39 7.76
CA GLU A 276 -6.60 -5.85 6.68
C GLU A 276 -6.16 -5.39 5.27
N TYR A 277 -5.41 -4.29 5.17
CA TYR A 277 -4.97 -3.73 3.89
C TYR A 277 -3.53 -4.14 3.53
N PHE A 278 -2.76 -4.63 4.51
CA PHE A 278 -1.35 -4.99 4.39
C PHE A 278 -1.01 -6.48 4.65
N LEU A 279 -1.96 -7.31 5.11
CA LEU A 279 -1.74 -8.74 5.36
C LEU A 279 -1.97 -9.66 4.15
N PHE A 280 -2.34 -9.11 2.99
CA PHE A 280 -2.63 -9.89 1.78
C PHE A 280 -2.03 -9.24 0.53
N GLU A 281 -0.70 -9.25 0.44
CA GLU A 281 0.09 -9.21 -0.81
C GLU A 281 1.54 -9.62 -0.52
#